data_AF-A0A2M7WYB8-F1
#
_entry.id   AF-A0A2M7WYB8-F1
#
_cell.length_a   1.000
_cell.length_b   1.000
_cell.length_c   1.000
_cell.angle_alpha   90.00
_cell.angle_beta   90.00
_cell.angle_gamma   90.00
#
_symmetry.space_group_name_H-M   'P 1'
#
loop_
_entity.id
_entity.type
_entity.pdbx_description
1 polymer ?
#
loop_
_entity_poly.entity_id
_entity_poly.type
_entity_poly.pdbx_seq_one_letter_code
_entity_poly.pdbx_strand_id
1 'polypeptide(L)'
;MLKEIFKPTLMKVVFAFGVAVLYLIIVYSIPYFGLSVSYKGDSLFQTLLNLTVSVTVITLLYYPMSCGLFGICAAIKKKSEWWSLLIPILVVLLWNPVTFNYMLKVLIKPKPSTVVNQQTEGCSLSVVSISDFSLADDAGLRVGDVVTGVDGVKITSVNDLIANSQKKQPGDKTSLETDHGIIIVELAEDPQNGGPVLGVKFKEINCR
;
A
#
# COMPACT_ATOMS: atom_id res chain seq x y z
N MET A 1 -18.97 14.36 28.53
CA MET A 1 -19.21 13.12 27.76
C MET A 1 -17.98 12.63 27.01
N LEU A 2 -17.40 13.40 26.06
CA LEU A 2 -16.22 12.96 25.29
C LEU A 2 -15.00 12.58 26.17
N LYS A 3 -14.66 13.41 27.17
CA LYS A 3 -13.55 13.14 28.09
C LYS A 3 -13.69 11.83 28.87
N GLU A 4 -14.91 11.40 29.19
CA GLU A 4 -15.12 10.11 29.87
C GLU A 4 -14.95 8.92 28.91
N ILE A 5 -15.39 9.08 27.67
CA ILE A 5 -15.28 8.03 26.64
C ILE A 5 -13.81 7.72 26.36
N PHE A 6 -12.97 8.75 26.24
CA PHE A 6 -11.54 8.60 25.93
C PHE A 6 -10.66 8.29 27.14
N LYS A 7 -11.21 8.24 28.36
CA LYS A 7 -10.43 7.97 29.56
C LYS A 7 -9.70 6.61 29.46
N PRO A 8 -8.36 6.57 29.61
CA PRO A 8 -7.59 5.35 29.54
C PRO A 8 -7.95 4.42 30.69
N THR A 9 -8.38 3.21 30.31
CA THR A 9 -8.56 2.09 31.22
C THR A 9 -7.80 0.89 30.67
N LEU A 10 -7.28 0.05 31.56
CA LEU A 10 -6.49 -1.12 31.19
C LEU A 10 -7.22 -1.99 30.15
N MET A 11 -8.54 -2.22 30.32
CA MET A 11 -9.35 -2.98 29.37
C MET A 11 -9.37 -2.39 27.97
N LYS A 12 -9.50 -1.06 27.82
CA LYS A 12 -9.54 -0.41 26.49
C LYS A 12 -8.19 -0.51 25.79
N VAL A 13 -7.10 -0.32 26.55
CA VAL A 13 -5.73 -0.41 26.02
C VAL A 13 -5.41 -1.83 25.58
N VAL A 14 -5.73 -2.83 26.39
CA VAL A 14 -5.53 -4.26 26.04
C VAL A 14 -6.35 -4.64 24.81
N PHE A 15 -7.60 -4.17 24.72
CA PHE A 15 -8.43 -4.42 23.54
C PHE A 15 -7.85 -3.77 22.27
N ALA A 16 -7.41 -2.51 22.36
CA ALA A 16 -6.78 -1.81 21.24
C ALA A 16 -5.48 -2.51 20.79
N PHE A 17 -4.67 -2.99 21.74
CA PHE A 17 -3.47 -3.77 21.44
C PHE A 17 -3.81 -5.09 20.73
N GLY A 18 -4.83 -5.82 21.20
CA GLY A 18 -5.29 -7.04 20.54
C GLY A 18 -5.75 -6.81 19.10
N VAL A 19 -6.49 -5.72 18.86
CA VAL A 19 -6.88 -5.29 17.51
C VAL A 19 -5.66 -4.96 16.66
N ALA A 20 -4.65 -4.28 17.22
CA ALA A 20 -3.43 -3.93 16.52
C ALA A 20 -2.63 -5.17 16.06
N VAL A 21 -2.49 -6.16 16.94
CA VAL A 21 -1.83 -7.44 16.63
C VAL A 21 -2.61 -8.21 15.56
N LEU A 22 -3.93 -8.31 15.69
CA LEU A 22 -4.79 -8.98 14.71
C LEU A 22 -4.70 -8.29 13.33
N TYR A 23 -4.71 -6.96 13.30
CA TYR A 23 -4.56 -6.18 12.08
C TYR A 23 -3.22 -6.46 11.39
N LEU A 24 -2.13 -6.49 12.15
CA LEU A 24 -0.82 -6.85 11.59
C LEU A 24 -0.81 -8.27 11.04
N ILE A 25 -1.38 -9.26 11.75
CA ILE A 25 -1.48 -10.63 11.25
C ILE A 25 -2.22 -10.67 9.92
N ILE A 26 -3.34 -9.95 9.80
CA ILE A 26 -4.14 -9.86 8.56
C ILE A 26 -3.30 -9.22 7.44
N VAL A 27 -2.63 -8.10 7.70
CA VAL A 27 -1.79 -7.41 6.70
C VAL A 27 -0.62 -8.28 6.23
N TYR A 28 0.00 -9.04 7.14
CA TYR A 28 1.10 -9.95 6.78
C TYR A 28 0.62 -11.23 6.09
N SER A 29 -0.58 -11.71 6.42
CA SER A 29 -1.15 -12.93 5.83
C SER A 29 -1.83 -12.66 4.49
N ILE A 30 -2.23 -11.41 4.23
CA ILE A 30 -2.87 -10.98 2.99
C ILE A 30 -1.94 -9.99 2.29
N PRO A 31 -1.05 -10.46 1.38
CA PRO A 31 -0.10 -9.60 0.67
C PRO A 31 -0.74 -8.48 -0.17
N TYR A 32 -2.07 -8.52 -0.35
CA TYR A 32 -2.86 -7.60 -1.17
C TYR A 32 -3.49 -6.41 -0.40
N PHE A 33 -3.25 -6.24 0.91
CA PHE A 33 -3.87 -5.15 1.69
C PHE A 33 -3.23 -3.75 1.45
N GLY A 34 -2.43 -3.59 0.39
CA GLY A 34 -1.95 -2.28 -0.08
C GLY A 34 -0.85 -1.64 0.77
N LEU A 35 -0.18 -2.42 1.64
CA LEU A 35 0.96 -1.99 2.44
C LEU A 35 2.08 -3.04 2.32
N SER A 36 2.60 -3.25 1.11
CA SER A 36 3.75 -4.12 0.91
C SER A 36 5.00 -3.45 1.49
N VAL A 37 5.33 -3.75 2.74
CA VAL A 37 6.58 -3.28 3.34
C VAL A 37 7.70 -4.21 2.87
N SER A 38 8.41 -3.78 1.83
CA SER A 38 9.56 -4.53 1.30
C SER A 38 10.79 -4.27 2.18
N TYR A 39 10.99 -5.10 3.21
CA TYR A 39 12.22 -5.09 4.01
C TYR A 39 13.36 -5.74 3.23
N LYS A 40 14.06 -4.95 2.42
CA LYS A 40 15.24 -5.43 1.69
C LYS A 40 16.47 -5.36 2.60
N GLY A 41 16.84 -6.50 3.21
CA GLY A 41 18.15 -6.67 3.85
C GLY A 41 18.33 -6.13 5.27
N ASP A 42 17.25 -5.98 6.04
CA ASP A 42 17.33 -5.48 7.42
C ASP A 42 17.81 -6.56 8.41
N SER A 43 18.64 -6.15 9.38
CA SER A 43 19.10 -7.03 10.47
C SER A 43 17.93 -7.42 11.39
N LEU A 44 18.03 -8.58 12.06
CA LEU A 44 16.99 -9.09 12.97
C LEU A 44 16.53 -8.04 14.00
N PHE A 45 17.46 -7.20 14.48
CA PHE A 45 17.16 -6.10 15.39
C PHE A 45 16.25 -5.03 14.76
N GLN A 46 16.52 -4.63 13.51
CA GLN A 46 15.70 -3.64 12.82
C GLN A 46 14.29 -4.15 12.54
N THR A 47 14.16 -5.42 12.15
CA THR A 47 12.84 -6.05 11.96
C THR A 47 12.02 -6.04 13.26
N LEU A 48 12.63 -6.40 14.39
CA LEU A 48 11.96 -6.39 15.70
C LEU A 48 11.59 -4.96 16.15
N LEU A 49 12.46 -4.00 15.91
CA LEU A 49 12.22 -2.59 16.23
C LEU A 49 11.04 -2.05 15.40
N ASN A 50 11.05 -2.30 14.10
CA ASN A 50 9.98 -1.90 13.18
C ASN A 50 8.63 -2.55 13.55
N LEU A 51 8.64 -3.83 13.93
CA LEU A 51 7.43 -4.51 14.40
C LEU A 51 6.88 -3.86 15.68
N THR A 52 7.76 -3.55 16.64
CA THR A 52 7.37 -2.94 17.92
C THR A 52 6.81 -1.54 17.73
N VAL A 53 7.47 -0.73 16.90
CA VAL A 53 7.01 0.61 16.53
C VAL A 53 5.67 0.52 15.82
N SER A 54 5.50 -0.42 14.89
CA SER A 54 4.24 -0.64 14.16
C SER A 54 3.10 -0.98 15.11
N VAL A 55 3.28 -1.96 16.01
CA VAL A 55 2.27 -2.32 17.01
C VAL A 55 1.90 -1.13 17.88
N THR A 56 2.90 -0.35 18.32
CA THR A 56 2.68 0.83 19.19
C THR A 56 1.88 1.91 18.47
N VAL A 57 2.27 2.25 17.24
CA VAL A 57 1.58 3.24 16.40
C VAL A 57 0.16 2.80 16.10
N ILE A 58 -0.04 1.54 15.70
CA ILE A 58 -1.35 0.98 15.38
C ILE A 58 -2.25 0.94 16.63
N THR A 59 -1.70 0.61 17.80
CA THR A 59 -2.44 0.61 19.07
C THR A 59 -2.91 2.02 19.42
N LEU A 60 -2.02 3.02 19.33
CA LEU A 60 -2.38 4.43 19.56
C LEU A 60 -3.43 4.90 18.56
N LEU A 61 -3.29 4.49 17.30
CA LEU A 61 -4.17 4.87 16.21
C LEU A 61 -5.58 4.30 16.35
N TYR A 62 -5.73 3.04 16.73
CA TYR A 62 -7.04 2.38 16.88
C TYR A 62 -7.62 2.46 18.30
N TYR A 63 -6.91 3.06 19.25
CA TYR A 63 -7.42 3.31 20.60
C TYR A 63 -8.75 4.10 20.64
N PRO A 64 -8.97 5.15 19.82
CA PRO A 64 -10.26 5.82 19.68
C PRO A 64 -11.42 4.88 19.31
N MET A 65 -11.19 3.94 18.38
CA MET A 65 -12.20 2.95 17.98
C MET A 65 -12.60 2.07 19.17
N SER A 66 -11.62 1.61 19.96
CA SER A 66 -11.89 0.84 21.18
C SER A 66 -12.76 1.66 22.16
N CYS A 67 -12.47 2.95 22.34
CA CYS A 67 -13.26 3.83 23.21
C CYS A 67 -14.71 3.95 22.72
N GLY A 68 -14.92 4.08 21.40
CA GLY A 68 -16.24 4.12 20.79
C GLY A 68 -17.04 2.83 21.05
N LEU A 69 -16.45 1.65 20.81
CA LEU A 69 -17.10 0.36 21.06
C LEU A 69 -17.54 0.19 22.52
N PHE A 70 -16.65 0.49 23.47
CA PHE A 70 -16.98 0.44 24.90
C PHE A 70 -18.05 1.48 25.29
N GLY A 71 -18.05 2.66 24.64
CA GLY A 71 -19.10 3.68 24.81
C GLY A 71 -20.47 3.17 24.36
N ILE A 72 -20.55 2.49 23.22
CA ILE A 72 -21.78 1.86 22.71
C ILE A 72 -22.28 0.80 23.71
N CYS A 73 -21.40 -0.12 24.13
CA CYS A 73 -21.76 -1.16 25.10
C CYS A 73 -22.28 -0.60 26.43
N ALA A 74 -21.68 0.49 26.93
CA ALA A 74 -22.11 1.13 28.16
C ALA A 74 -23.47 1.83 28.01
N ALA A 75 -23.71 2.49 26.88
CA ALA A 75 -24.99 3.16 26.58
C ALA A 75 -26.14 2.15 26.44
N ILE A 76 -25.90 1.02 25.76
CA ILE A 76 -26.88 -0.08 25.62
C ILE A 76 -27.23 -0.66 27.00
N LYS A 77 -26.23 -0.96 27.84
CA LYS A 77 -26.45 -1.52 29.20
C LYS A 77 -27.26 -0.59 30.10
N LYS A 78 -27.05 0.73 29.99
CA LYS A 78 -27.79 1.72 30.78
C LYS A 78 -29.17 2.06 30.22
N LYS A 79 -29.58 1.46 29.08
CA LYS A 79 -30.82 1.81 28.36
C LYS A 79 -30.94 3.33 28.13
N SER A 80 -29.78 3.92 27.80
CA SER A 80 -29.59 5.36 27.65
C SER A 80 -30.32 5.88 26.40
N GLU A 81 -30.59 7.18 26.36
CA GLU A 81 -31.25 7.83 25.21
C GLU A 81 -30.47 7.64 23.91
N TRP A 82 -31.18 7.62 22.78
CA TRP A 82 -30.57 7.34 21.47
C TRP A 82 -29.47 8.36 21.09
N TRP A 83 -29.58 9.61 21.52
CA TRP A 83 -28.56 10.64 21.32
C TRP A 83 -27.19 10.25 21.92
N SER A 84 -27.19 9.45 22.99
CA SER A 84 -25.97 9.01 23.66
C SER A 84 -25.16 7.99 22.84
N LEU A 85 -25.78 7.38 21.82
CA LEU A 85 -25.14 6.44 20.90
C LEU A 85 -24.46 7.13 19.71
N LEU A 86 -24.91 8.33 19.34
CA LEU A 86 -24.41 9.04 18.15
C LEU A 86 -22.91 9.28 18.21
N ILE A 87 -22.41 9.80 19.33
CA ILE A 87 -20.99 10.13 19.51
C ILE A 87 -20.12 8.86 19.45
N PRO A 88 -20.39 7.79 20.23
CA PRO A 88 -19.65 6.53 20.12
C PRO A 88 -19.67 5.91 18.72
N ILE A 89 -20.83 5.89 18.05
CA ILE A 89 -20.97 5.34 16.69
C ILE A 89 -20.13 6.16 15.69
N LEU A 90 -20.20 7.49 15.76
CA LEU A 90 -19.42 8.36 14.89
C LEU A 90 -17.92 8.16 15.08
N VAL A 91 -17.46 7.99 16.33
CA VAL A 91 -16.06 7.66 16.63
C VAL A 91 -15.64 6.33 16.01
N VAL A 92 -16.49 5.28 16.09
CA VAL A 92 -16.21 3.98 15.46
C VAL A 92 -16.17 4.09 13.94
N LEU A 93 -17.11 4.81 13.32
CA LEU A 93 -17.16 4.98 11.87
C LEU A 93 -15.93 5.71 11.33
N LEU A 94 -15.49 6.74 12.05
CA LEU A 94 -14.38 7.59 11.63
C LEU A 94 -13.01 6.90 11.79
N TRP A 95 -12.87 6.07 12.83
CA TRP A 95 -11.63 5.31 13.12
C TRP A 95 -11.68 3.83 12.70
N ASN A 96 -12.63 3.45 11.85
CA ASN A 96 -12.65 2.12 11.23
C ASN A 96 -11.43 1.99 10.27
N PRO A 97 -10.69 0.86 10.28
CA PRO A 97 -9.58 0.60 9.37
C PRO A 97 -9.87 0.91 7.90
N VAL A 98 -11.08 0.65 7.40
CA VAL A 98 -11.44 0.93 5.99
C VAL A 98 -11.50 2.43 5.72
N THR A 99 -12.28 3.17 6.52
CA THR A 99 -12.42 4.63 6.39
C THR A 99 -11.07 5.33 6.56
N PHE A 100 -10.29 4.88 7.55
CA PHE A 100 -9.01 5.47 7.87
C PHE A 100 -7.97 5.19 6.78
N ASN A 101 -7.91 3.98 6.21
CA ASN A 101 -7.04 3.66 5.09
C ASN A 101 -7.36 4.53 3.86
N TYR A 102 -8.65 4.69 3.54
CA TYR A 102 -9.07 5.59 2.47
C TYR A 102 -8.64 7.04 2.74
N MET A 103 -8.84 7.53 3.96
CA MET A 103 -8.44 8.88 4.36
C MET A 103 -6.92 9.07 4.25
N LEU A 104 -6.12 8.11 4.70
CA LEU A 104 -4.67 8.14 4.58
C LEU A 104 -4.22 8.19 3.12
N LYS A 105 -4.84 7.42 2.21
CA LYS A 105 -4.53 7.50 0.77
C LYS A 105 -4.81 8.89 0.18
N VAL A 106 -5.85 9.57 0.66
CA VAL A 106 -6.20 10.93 0.21
C VAL A 106 -5.26 11.99 0.77
N LEU A 107 -4.85 11.85 2.04
CA LEU A 107 -3.96 12.79 2.72
C LEU A 107 -2.49 12.61 2.31
N ILE A 108 -2.05 11.36 2.21
CA ILE A 108 -0.73 10.95 1.76
C ILE A 108 -0.84 10.70 0.25
N LYS A 109 -1.05 11.77 -0.52
CA LYS A 109 -0.70 11.69 -1.95
C LYS A 109 0.82 11.51 -2.01
N PRO A 110 1.36 10.44 -2.61
CA PRO A 110 2.80 10.32 -2.76
C PRO A 110 3.28 11.57 -3.47
N LYS A 111 4.22 12.28 -2.84
CA LYS A 111 4.89 13.40 -3.49
C LYS A 111 5.59 12.79 -4.70
N PRO A 112 5.39 13.30 -5.92
CA PRO A 112 6.10 12.76 -7.09
C PRO A 112 7.59 12.78 -6.73
N SER A 113 8.20 11.60 -6.76
CA SER A 113 9.64 11.47 -6.61
C SER A 113 10.22 12.38 -7.67
N THR A 114 11.02 13.35 -7.25
CA THR A 114 11.63 14.34 -8.14
C THR A 114 12.35 13.57 -9.24
N VAL A 115 11.73 13.51 -10.41
CA VAL A 115 12.32 12.93 -11.60
C VAL A 115 13.59 13.73 -11.82
N VAL A 116 14.75 13.07 -11.71
CA VAL A 116 15.98 13.68 -12.20
C VAL A 116 15.72 13.94 -13.67
N ASN A 117 15.64 15.22 -14.05
CA ASN A 117 15.55 15.63 -15.45
C ASN A 117 16.79 15.11 -16.19
N GLN A 118 16.71 13.88 -16.68
CA GLN A 118 17.50 13.47 -17.82
C GLN A 118 16.65 13.84 -19.03
N GLN A 119 17.02 14.91 -19.72
CA GLN A 119 16.60 15.12 -21.09
C GLN A 119 16.89 13.83 -21.87
N THR A 120 15.86 13.04 -22.15
CA THR A 120 15.96 11.83 -22.95
C THR A 120 16.00 12.24 -24.41
N GLU A 121 17.19 12.55 -24.90
CA GLU A 121 17.48 12.38 -26.32
C GLU A 121 17.50 10.85 -26.57
N GLY A 122 16.38 10.29 -27.06
CA GLY A 122 16.24 8.87 -27.40
C GLY A 122 14.80 8.33 -27.30
N CYS A 123 14.54 7.20 -27.97
CA CYS A 123 13.27 6.47 -27.88
C CYS A 123 12.86 6.24 -26.41
N SER A 124 11.57 6.44 -26.11
CA SER A 124 10.97 6.15 -24.80
C SER A 124 9.75 5.24 -25.00
N LEU A 125 9.28 4.58 -23.94
CA LEU A 125 8.15 3.64 -24.03
C LEU A 125 6.93 4.18 -23.30
N SER A 126 5.80 4.27 -23.99
CA SER A 126 4.52 4.64 -23.38
C SER A 126 3.66 3.40 -23.11
N VAL A 127 3.03 3.36 -21.94
CA VAL A 127 2.07 2.31 -21.57
C VAL A 127 0.77 2.50 -22.36
N VAL A 128 0.43 1.53 -23.21
CA VAL A 128 -0.79 1.57 -24.05
C VAL A 128 -1.96 0.86 -23.40
N SER A 129 -1.69 -0.28 -22.76
CA SER A 129 -2.72 -1.05 -22.08
C SER A 129 -2.11 -1.86 -20.97
N ILE A 130 -2.84 -1.96 -19.86
CA ILE A 130 -2.52 -2.82 -18.74
C ILE A 130 -3.59 -3.89 -18.70
N SER A 131 -3.21 -5.14 -18.46
CA SER A 131 -4.20 -6.20 -18.31
C SER A 131 -4.91 -6.02 -16.98
N ASP A 132 -6.24 -6.07 -16.97
CA ASP A 132 -7.04 -5.93 -15.76
C ASP A 132 -6.62 -6.99 -14.71
N PHE A 133 -6.49 -6.58 -13.44
CA PHE A 133 -6.04 -7.44 -12.34
C PHE A 133 -4.62 -8.03 -12.52
N SER A 134 -3.76 -7.36 -13.29
CA SER A 134 -2.35 -7.72 -13.39
C SER A 134 -1.53 -7.14 -12.24
N LEU A 135 -0.38 -7.77 -11.97
CA LEU A 135 0.58 -7.27 -10.98
C LEU A 135 1.09 -5.85 -11.28
N ALA A 136 1.03 -5.42 -12.55
CA ALA A 136 1.36 -4.05 -12.96
C ALA A 136 0.24 -3.05 -12.64
N ASP A 137 -1.02 -3.44 -12.78
CA ASP A 137 -2.18 -2.63 -12.36
C ASP A 137 -2.18 -2.46 -10.84
N ASP A 138 -1.93 -3.56 -10.12
CA ASP A 138 -1.80 -3.56 -8.66
C ASP A 138 -0.62 -2.72 -8.16
N ALA A 139 0.47 -2.67 -8.92
CA ALA A 139 1.63 -1.82 -8.64
C ALA A 139 1.35 -0.32 -8.86
N GLY A 140 0.20 0.03 -9.45
CA GLY A 140 -0.22 1.41 -9.69
C GLY A 140 0.31 2.02 -10.98
N LEU A 141 0.80 1.19 -11.92
CA LEU A 141 1.12 1.63 -13.28
C LEU A 141 -0.16 2.06 -13.99
N ARG A 142 -0.08 3.08 -14.85
CA ARG A 142 -1.25 3.59 -15.57
C ARG A 142 -1.01 3.66 -17.06
N VAL A 143 -2.11 3.56 -17.81
CA VAL A 143 -2.11 3.85 -19.25
C VAL A 143 -1.72 5.31 -19.46
N GLY A 144 -0.72 5.53 -20.31
CA GLY A 144 -0.13 6.85 -20.56
C GLY A 144 1.24 7.07 -19.92
N ASP A 145 1.62 6.29 -18.89
CA ASP A 145 2.92 6.44 -18.23
C ASP A 145 4.07 6.24 -19.25
N VAL A 146 5.12 7.04 -19.12
CA VAL A 146 6.31 6.98 -19.98
C VAL A 146 7.44 6.33 -19.21
N VAL A 147 7.80 5.10 -19.59
CA VAL A 147 8.92 4.34 -19.04
C VAL A 147 10.22 4.73 -19.75
N THR A 148 11.23 5.08 -18.95
CA THR A 148 12.57 5.48 -19.42
C THR A 148 13.67 4.54 -18.93
N GLY A 149 13.40 3.70 -17.93
CA GLY A 149 14.38 2.81 -17.32
C GLY A 149 13.75 1.61 -16.63
N VAL A 150 14.56 0.57 -16.45
CA VAL A 150 14.21 -0.64 -15.70
C VAL A 150 15.39 -1.09 -14.85
N ASP A 151 15.16 -1.27 -13.54
CA ASP A 151 16.18 -1.68 -12.55
C ASP A 151 17.47 -0.82 -12.57
N GLY A 152 17.35 0.48 -12.81
CA GLY A 152 18.50 1.38 -12.96
C GLY A 152 19.18 1.33 -14.33
N VAL A 153 18.67 0.52 -15.26
CA VAL A 153 19.15 0.44 -16.65
C VAL A 153 18.25 1.26 -17.54
N LYS A 154 18.81 2.24 -18.25
CA LYS A 154 18.07 3.02 -19.25
C LYS A 154 17.64 2.10 -20.40
N ILE A 155 16.36 2.18 -20.78
CA ILE A 155 15.79 1.40 -21.87
C ILE A 155 15.31 2.31 -22.99
N THR A 156 15.38 1.81 -24.22
CA THR A 156 14.98 2.58 -25.40
C THR A 156 14.02 1.83 -26.31
N SER A 157 13.94 0.51 -26.18
CA SER A 157 13.04 -0.34 -26.96
C SER A 157 12.25 -1.30 -26.08
N VAL A 158 11.13 -1.80 -26.60
CA VAL A 158 10.35 -2.84 -25.92
C VAL A 158 11.20 -4.10 -25.74
N ASN A 159 12.10 -4.38 -26.68
CA ASN A 159 12.99 -5.53 -26.64
C ASN A 159 13.98 -5.46 -25.47
N ASP A 160 14.48 -4.28 -25.12
CA ASP A 160 15.37 -4.10 -23.95
C ASP A 160 14.64 -4.50 -22.66
N LEU A 161 13.36 -4.10 -22.58
CA LEU A 161 12.49 -4.37 -21.44
C LEU A 161 12.20 -5.88 -21.30
N ILE A 162 11.88 -6.53 -22.42
CA ILE A 162 11.69 -7.98 -22.47
C ILE A 162 12.99 -8.69 -22.10
N ALA A 163 14.12 -8.31 -22.70
CA ALA A 163 15.41 -8.94 -22.43
C ALA A 163 15.85 -8.80 -20.97
N ASN A 164 15.55 -7.67 -20.32
CA ASN A 164 15.82 -7.50 -18.89
C ASN A 164 14.88 -8.34 -18.02
N SER A 165 13.60 -8.42 -18.38
CA SER A 165 12.61 -9.22 -17.65
C SER A 165 12.89 -10.72 -17.75
N GLN A 166 13.34 -11.20 -18.92
CA GLN A 166 13.68 -12.61 -19.17
C GLN A 166 14.94 -13.09 -18.43
N LYS A 167 15.75 -12.19 -17.86
CA LYS A 167 16.87 -12.55 -16.99
C LYS A 167 16.42 -12.91 -15.56
N LYS A 168 15.15 -12.70 -15.24
CA LYS A 168 14.55 -12.91 -13.93
C LYS A 168 13.61 -14.09 -13.95
N GLN A 169 13.09 -14.47 -12.78
CA GLN A 169 12.10 -15.53 -12.64
C GLN A 169 10.71 -14.93 -12.38
N PRO A 170 9.63 -15.64 -12.73
CA PRO A 170 8.29 -15.30 -12.23
C PRO A 170 8.30 -15.16 -10.70
N GLY A 171 7.65 -14.13 -10.18
CA GLY A 171 7.67 -13.73 -8.77
C GLY A 171 8.78 -12.74 -8.39
N ASP A 172 9.76 -12.50 -9.27
CA ASP A 172 10.77 -11.47 -9.02
C ASP A 172 10.20 -10.06 -9.20
N LYS A 173 10.75 -9.11 -8.45
CA LYS A 173 10.38 -7.69 -8.54
C LYS A 173 11.30 -6.93 -9.48
N THR A 174 10.69 -6.04 -10.25
CA THR A 174 11.32 -5.17 -11.24
C THR A 174 10.93 -3.73 -11.00
N SER A 175 11.92 -2.84 -10.97
CA SER A 175 11.72 -1.41 -10.80
C SER A 175 11.55 -0.75 -12.17
N LEU A 176 10.37 -0.22 -12.48
CA LEU A 176 10.14 0.61 -13.67
C LEU A 176 10.34 2.08 -13.32
N GLU A 177 11.19 2.77 -14.07
CA GLU A 177 11.39 4.21 -13.97
C GLU A 177 10.46 4.89 -14.97
N THR A 178 9.49 5.65 -14.44
CA THR A 178 8.49 6.37 -15.22
C THR A 178 8.61 7.88 -15.03
N ASP A 179 7.94 8.65 -15.87
CA ASP A 179 7.74 10.09 -15.72
C ASP A 179 6.99 10.48 -14.43
N HIS A 180 6.27 9.55 -13.82
CA HIS A 180 5.58 9.74 -12.54
C HIS A 180 6.36 9.23 -11.32
N GLY A 181 7.51 8.59 -11.53
CA GLY A 181 8.39 8.07 -10.48
C GLY A 181 8.76 6.60 -10.69
N ILE A 182 9.30 5.98 -9.64
CA ILE A 182 9.73 4.58 -9.68
C ILE A 182 8.59 3.68 -9.19
N ILE A 183 8.14 2.76 -10.05
CA ILE A 183 7.08 1.79 -9.77
C ILE A 183 7.69 0.40 -9.70
N ILE A 184 7.49 -0.30 -8.58
CA ILE A 184 8.00 -1.67 -8.40
C ILE A 184 6.89 -2.64 -8.81
N VAL A 185 7.12 -3.39 -9.88
CA VAL A 185 6.19 -4.37 -10.45
C VAL A 185 6.74 -5.78 -10.20
N GLU A 186 5.89 -6.70 -9.78
CA GLU A 186 6.22 -8.12 -9.69
C GLU A 186 5.95 -8.82 -11.02
N LEU A 187 6.84 -9.73 -11.44
CA LEU A 187 6.73 -10.45 -12.70
C LEU A 187 5.77 -11.63 -12.55
N ALA A 188 4.75 -11.68 -13.39
CA ALA A 188 3.83 -12.82 -13.46
C ALA A 188 4.43 -13.95 -14.32
N GLU A 189 3.96 -15.17 -14.12
CA GLU A 189 4.26 -16.28 -15.03
C GLU A 189 3.32 -16.20 -16.25
N ASP A 190 3.90 -16.27 -17.46
CA ASP A 190 3.13 -16.29 -18.70
C ASP A 190 2.45 -17.66 -18.87
N PRO A 191 1.11 -17.72 -18.99
CA PRO A 191 0.40 -18.98 -19.14
C PRO A 191 0.72 -19.74 -20.43
N GLN A 192 1.31 -19.09 -21.44
CA GLN A 192 1.64 -19.74 -22.72
C GLN A 192 3.06 -20.32 -22.77
N ASN A 193 4.03 -19.62 -22.20
CA ASN A 193 5.45 -19.99 -22.32
C ASN A 193 6.15 -20.19 -20.96
N GLY A 194 5.48 -19.94 -19.83
CA GLY A 194 6.02 -20.08 -18.47
C GLY A 194 7.08 -19.03 -18.10
N GLY A 195 7.35 -18.07 -18.99
CA GLY A 195 8.34 -17.02 -18.79
C GLY A 195 7.81 -15.85 -17.95
N PRO A 196 8.70 -15.00 -17.41
CA PRO A 196 8.30 -13.81 -16.67
C PRO A 196 7.69 -12.77 -17.61
N VAL A 197 6.50 -12.26 -17.26
CA VAL A 197 5.80 -11.19 -17.99
C VAL A 197 5.27 -10.11 -17.05
N LEU A 198 5.30 -8.87 -17.53
CA LEU A 198 4.75 -7.71 -16.81
C LEU A 198 3.23 -7.58 -16.94
N GLY A 199 2.62 -8.18 -17.97
CA GLY A 199 1.18 -8.03 -18.24
C GLY A 199 0.79 -6.66 -18.83
N VAL A 200 1.76 -5.92 -19.37
CA VAL A 200 1.60 -4.56 -19.90
C VAL A 200 2.01 -4.50 -21.36
N LYS A 201 1.25 -3.78 -22.20
CA LYS A 201 1.63 -3.47 -23.58
C LYS A 201 2.23 -2.08 -23.66
N PHE A 202 3.43 -2.00 -24.22
CA PHE A 202 4.17 -0.76 -24.44
C PHE A 202 4.18 -0.37 -25.92
N LYS A 203 4.30 0.93 -26.19
CA LYS A 203 4.54 1.48 -27.52
C LYS A 203 5.71 2.44 -27.48
N GLU A 204 6.62 2.27 -28.42
CA GLU A 204 7.75 3.19 -28.62
C GLU A 204 7.25 4.56 -29.10
N ILE A 205 7.73 5.61 -28.45
CA ILE A 205 7.45 7.01 -28.73
C ILE A 205 8.75 7.80 -28.79
N ASN A 206 8.77 8.91 -29.54
CA ASN A 206 9.93 9.79 -29.69
C ASN A 206 11.21 9.12 -30.22
N CYS A 207 11.05 8.03 -30.98
CA CYS A 207 12.11 7.46 -31.78
C CYS A 207 12.37 8.33 -33.01
N ARG A 208 13.49 9.07 -33.02
CA ARG A 208 13.95 9.86 -34.16
C ARG A 208 15.23 9.29 -34.73
#